data_AF-A0AAU3QWT1-F1
#
_entry.id   AF-A0AAU3QWT1-F1
#
_cell.length_a   1.000
_cell.length_b   1.000
_cell.length_c   1.000
_cell.angle_alpha   90.00
_cell.angle_beta   90.00
_cell.angle_gamma   90.00
#
_symmetry.space_group_name_H-M   'P 1'
#
loop_
_entity.id
_entity.type
_entity.pdbx_description
1 polymer ?
#
loop_
_entity_poly.entity_id
_entity_poly.type
_entity_poly.pdbx_seq_one_letter_code
_entity_poly.pdbx_strand_id
1 'polypeptide(L)'
;MTATPSPVTRTDLAGFLTDAAQSISGILTAEYPTAASRSYLHPVLGALSAGPRVVCELNDRLEGFASDEPLPTTPAGLFTLASYASALGWLTESLAELTVSVGQICTRVGIPTKPPAPATPAPATAEPDDEFDFTFSALELAAIRTAADAAGLVPDDYVKVLSESLLAAAQITDACMEISSGLLEDAAYVLGEATDTVWIGDGPDSLPTLVRALLARMEAAQ
;
A
#
# COMPACT_ATOMS: atom_id res chain seq x y z
N MET A 1 7.88 33.12 30.08
CA MET A 1 6.99 33.70 29.06
C MET A 1 6.53 32.56 28.19
N THR A 2 5.34 32.04 28.45
CA THR A 2 4.72 30.97 27.64
C THR A 2 4.17 31.63 26.38
N ALA A 3 4.84 31.42 25.24
CA ALA A 3 4.24 31.76 23.96
C ALA A 3 3.02 30.86 23.80
N THR A 4 1.83 31.45 23.77
CA THR A 4 0.61 30.71 23.40
C THR A 4 0.82 30.24 21.97
N PRO A 5 0.80 28.92 21.67
CA PRO A 5 0.90 28.45 20.30
C PRO A 5 -0.24 29.08 19.50
N SER A 6 0.08 29.62 18.33
CA SER A 6 -0.94 30.16 17.44
C SER A 6 -1.82 29.00 16.96
N PRO A 7 -3.16 29.15 16.93
CA PRO A 7 -4.03 28.09 16.50
C PRO A 7 -3.71 27.69 15.04
N VAL A 8 -3.59 26.39 14.79
CA VAL A 8 -3.30 25.83 13.46
C VAL A 8 -4.34 26.33 12.46
N THR A 9 -3.88 26.91 11.36
CA THR A 9 -4.79 27.48 10.35
C THR A 9 -5.35 26.38 9.44
N ARG A 10 -6.47 26.64 8.77
CA ARG A 10 -7.01 25.69 7.77
C ARG A 10 -6.03 25.44 6.62
N THR A 11 -5.24 26.44 6.26
CA THR A 11 -4.18 26.29 5.25
C THR A 11 -3.12 25.31 5.73
N ASP A 12 -2.73 25.37 7.01
CA ASP A 12 -1.79 24.41 7.59
C ASP A 12 -2.40 23.01 7.62
N LEU A 13 -3.66 22.86 8.04
CA LEU A 13 -4.40 21.58 8.04
C LEU A 13 -4.46 20.92 6.66
N ALA A 14 -4.82 21.69 5.63
CA ALA A 14 -4.82 21.19 4.26
C ALA A 14 -3.41 20.88 3.74
N GLY A 15 -2.41 21.66 4.19
CA GLY A 15 -0.99 21.37 3.96
C GLY A 15 -0.60 20.00 4.51
N PHE A 16 -0.98 19.68 5.75
CA PHE A 16 -0.71 18.36 6.35
C PHE A 16 -1.28 17.21 5.54
N LEU A 17 -2.52 17.31 5.06
CA LEU A 17 -3.16 16.28 4.22
C LEU A 17 -2.48 16.16 2.84
N THR A 18 -2.12 17.30 2.25
CA THR A 18 -1.40 17.35 0.96
C THR A 18 -0.03 16.71 1.07
N ASP A 19 0.72 17.02 2.13
CA ASP A 19 2.05 16.45 2.37
C ASP A 19 1.98 14.95 2.63
N ALA A 20 0.94 14.49 3.34
CA ALA A 20 0.68 13.06 3.52
C ALA A 20 0.39 12.37 2.17
N ALA A 21 -0.46 12.97 1.33
CA ALA A 21 -0.77 12.44 0.00
C ALA A 21 0.48 12.30 -0.87
N GLN A 22 1.35 13.32 -0.87
CA GLN A 22 2.61 13.29 -1.60
C GLN A 22 3.56 12.22 -1.09
N SER A 23 3.66 12.07 0.24
CA SER A 23 4.51 11.04 0.87
C SER A 23 4.05 9.63 0.48
N ILE A 24 2.74 9.38 0.49
CA ILE A 24 2.15 8.10 0.07
C ILE A 24 2.34 7.86 -1.43
N SER A 25 2.14 8.88 -2.27
CA SER A 25 2.37 8.78 -3.71
C SER A 25 3.84 8.44 -4.04
N GLY A 26 4.79 8.89 -3.21
CA GLY A 26 6.21 8.54 -3.33
C GLY A 26 6.51 7.04 -3.20
N ILE A 27 5.63 6.26 -2.57
CA ILE A 27 5.78 4.78 -2.48
C ILE A 27 5.71 4.15 -3.88
N LEU A 28 4.87 4.70 -4.77
CA LEU A 28 4.61 4.16 -6.11
C LEU A 28 5.82 4.24 -7.04
N THR A 29 6.71 5.19 -6.79
CA THR A 29 7.91 5.43 -7.61
C THR A 29 9.19 5.01 -6.90
N ALA A 30 9.08 4.37 -5.74
CA ALA A 30 10.22 3.92 -4.97
C ALA A 30 10.98 2.82 -5.72
N GLU A 31 12.22 3.11 -6.08
CA GLU A 31 13.11 2.12 -6.67
C GLU A 31 13.79 1.28 -5.60
N TYR A 32 13.97 -0.01 -5.90
CA TYR A 32 14.77 -0.90 -5.06
C TYR A 32 15.73 -1.72 -5.91
N PRO A 33 17.03 -1.78 -5.57
CA PRO A 33 17.99 -2.60 -6.30
C PRO A 33 17.69 -4.08 -6.07
N THR A 34 17.11 -4.73 -7.07
CA THR A 34 16.75 -6.15 -7.01
C THR A 34 17.88 -7.02 -7.54
N ALA A 35 18.34 -7.96 -6.72
CA ALA A 35 19.29 -8.98 -7.18
C ALA A 35 18.63 -9.88 -8.24
N ALA A 36 19.39 -10.28 -9.26
CA ALA A 36 18.91 -11.17 -10.32
C ALA A 36 18.31 -12.49 -9.77
N SER A 37 18.84 -12.98 -8.64
CA SER A 37 18.33 -14.18 -7.96
C SER A 37 16.94 -14.02 -7.34
N ARG A 38 16.41 -12.80 -7.28
CA ARG A 38 15.11 -12.43 -6.72
C ARG A 38 14.33 -11.50 -7.66
N SER A 39 14.63 -11.53 -8.96
CA SER A 39 14.01 -10.63 -9.95
C SER A 39 12.48 -10.72 -9.99
N TYR A 40 11.91 -11.87 -9.62
CA TYR A 40 10.46 -12.05 -9.50
C TYR A 40 9.82 -11.14 -8.44
N LEU A 41 10.56 -10.71 -7.41
CA LEU A 41 10.07 -9.77 -6.38
C LEU A 41 10.25 -8.29 -6.77
N HIS A 42 10.88 -8.00 -7.91
CA HIS A 42 11.14 -6.60 -8.29
C HIS A 42 9.91 -5.68 -8.18
N PRO A 43 8.69 -6.09 -8.60
CA PRO A 43 7.50 -5.23 -8.53
C PRO A 43 7.10 -4.77 -7.11
N VAL A 44 7.46 -5.54 -6.08
CA VAL A 44 6.99 -5.31 -4.70
C VAL A 44 8.05 -4.71 -3.79
N LEU A 45 9.34 -4.82 -4.16
CA LEU A 45 10.45 -4.42 -3.29
C LEU A 45 10.55 -2.91 -3.09
N GLY A 46 10.19 -2.11 -4.10
CA GLY A 46 10.09 -0.66 -4.00
C GLY A 46 9.14 -0.25 -2.87
N ALA A 47 7.88 -0.68 -2.99
CA ALA A 47 6.84 -0.41 -2.00
C ALA A 47 7.17 -0.96 -0.61
N LEU A 48 7.70 -2.19 -0.51
CA LEU A 48 8.12 -2.77 0.76
C LEU A 48 9.28 -2.00 1.44
N SER A 49 10.13 -1.35 0.65
CA SER A 49 11.26 -0.60 1.18
C SER A 49 10.87 0.82 1.63
N ALA A 50 9.98 1.48 0.89
CA ALA A 50 9.56 2.85 1.16
C ALA A 50 8.38 2.93 2.12
N GLY A 51 7.40 2.03 1.99
CA GLY A 51 6.15 2.04 2.74
C GLY A 51 6.32 2.15 4.26
N PRO A 52 7.14 1.30 4.90
CA PRO A 52 7.36 1.40 6.34
C PRO A 52 7.92 2.74 6.81
N ARG A 53 8.77 3.40 5.99
CA ARG A 53 9.31 4.72 6.31
C ARG A 53 8.24 5.78 6.25
N VAL A 54 7.38 5.73 5.23
CA VAL A 54 6.23 6.63 5.09
C VAL A 54 5.27 6.43 6.25
N VAL A 55 4.96 5.18 6.64
CA VAL A 55 4.11 4.91 7.81
C VAL A 55 4.70 5.51 9.09
N CYS A 56 6.01 5.33 9.34
CA CYS A 56 6.67 5.95 10.50
C CYS A 56 6.56 7.48 10.46
N GLU A 57 6.88 8.10 9.32
CA GLU A 57 6.79 9.55 9.17
C GLU A 57 5.37 10.07 9.38
N LEU A 58 4.37 9.36 8.85
CA LEU A 58 2.98 9.73 9.04
C LEU A 58 2.57 9.58 10.51
N ASN A 59 2.97 8.49 11.16
CA ASN A 59 2.69 8.27 12.58
C ASN A 59 3.33 9.36 13.45
N ASP A 60 4.60 9.70 13.23
CA ASP A 60 5.32 10.74 13.97
C ASP A 60 4.63 12.11 13.83
N ARG A 61 4.14 12.43 12.62
CA ARG A 61 3.37 13.66 12.36
C ARG A 61 2.01 13.64 13.04
N LEU A 62 1.31 12.51 13.03
CA LEU A 62 0.02 12.36 13.73
C LEU A 62 0.19 12.50 15.25
N GLU A 63 1.21 11.86 15.82
CA GLU A 63 1.55 11.98 17.24
C GLU A 63 1.91 13.41 17.60
N GLY A 64 2.71 14.10 16.77
CA GLY A 64 3.02 15.52 16.94
C GLY A 64 1.76 16.37 16.96
N PHE A 65 0.86 16.16 16.00
CA PHE A 65 -0.40 16.89 15.89
C PHE A 65 -1.38 16.60 17.03
N ALA A 66 -1.38 15.37 17.57
CA ALA A 66 -2.21 14.97 18.71
C ALA A 66 -1.61 15.38 20.07
N SER A 67 -0.29 15.62 20.13
CA SER A 67 0.43 16.00 21.35
C SER A 67 0.45 17.50 21.62
N ASP A 68 0.14 18.33 20.61
CA ASP A 68 0.01 19.77 20.79
C ASP A 68 -1.24 20.08 21.64
N GLU A 69 -1.01 20.50 22.90
CA GLU A 69 -2.09 20.98 23.77
C GLU A 69 -2.43 22.45 23.47
N PRO A 70 -3.72 22.80 23.28
CA PRO A 70 -4.89 21.92 23.30
C PRO A 70 -5.12 21.19 21.98
N LEU A 71 -5.61 19.93 22.05
CA LEU A 71 -5.97 19.13 20.88
C LEU A 71 -6.89 19.91 19.91
N PRO A 72 -6.87 19.58 18.61
CA PRO A 72 -7.75 20.19 17.63
C PRO A 72 -9.21 19.92 17.98
N THR A 73 -9.90 20.93 18.52
CA THR A 73 -11.34 20.88 18.85
C THR A 73 -12.22 21.52 17.79
N THR A 74 -11.60 22.13 16.77
CA THR A 74 -12.33 22.70 15.64
C THR A 74 -12.82 21.58 14.71
N PRO A 75 -13.97 21.74 14.04
CA PRO A 75 -14.45 20.76 13.07
C PRO A 75 -13.42 20.43 11.98
N ALA A 76 -12.72 21.44 11.44
CA ALA A 76 -11.67 21.24 10.45
C ALA A 76 -10.48 20.44 11.01
N GLY A 77 -10.11 20.67 12.28
CA GLY A 77 -9.07 19.91 12.97
C GLY A 77 -9.47 18.44 13.17
N LEU A 78 -10.69 18.19 13.62
CA LEU A 78 -11.23 16.82 13.78
C LEU A 78 -11.37 16.09 12.44
N PHE A 79 -11.81 16.79 11.39
CA PHE A 79 -11.89 16.25 10.03
C PHE A 79 -10.49 15.85 9.52
N THR A 80 -9.51 16.72 9.70
CA THR A 80 -8.12 16.47 9.33
C THR A 80 -7.55 15.28 10.10
N LEU A 81 -7.78 15.21 11.42
CA LEU A 81 -7.39 14.05 12.25
C LEU A 81 -8.00 12.75 11.73
N ALA A 82 -9.30 12.75 11.42
CA ALA A 82 -10.00 11.57 10.94
C ALA A 82 -9.46 11.11 9.58
N SER A 83 -9.32 12.02 8.61
CA SER A 83 -8.74 11.74 7.29
C SER A 83 -7.32 11.16 7.41
N TYR A 84 -6.48 11.80 8.24
CA TYR A 84 -5.10 11.38 8.45
C TYR A 84 -5.00 10.00 9.11
N ALA A 85 -5.77 9.77 10.17
CA ALA A 85 -5.81 8.49 10.88
C ALA A 85 -6.32 7.36 9.96
N SER A 86 -7.34 7.63 9.14
CA SER A 86 -7.82 6.70 8.13
C SER A 86 -6.76 6.36 7.09
N ALA A 87 -6.03 7.35 6.58
CA ALA A 87 -4.92 7.11 5.65
C ALA A 87 -3.82 6.24 6.26
N LEU A 88 -3.39 6.56 7.49
CA LEU A 88 -2.36 5.81 8.21
C LEU A 88 -2.80 4.36 8.46
N GLY A 89 -4.04 4.16 8.95
CA GLY A 89 -4.59 2.84 9.23
C GLY A 89 -4.68 1.99 7.97
N TRP A 90 -5.24 2.54 6.89
CA TRP A 90 -5.37 1.83 5.62
C TRP A 90 -4.00 1.49 5.03
N LEU A 91 -3.06 2.45 4.96
CA LEU A 91 -1.73 2.18 4.44
C LEU A 91 -1.01 1.08 5.23
N THR A 92 -1.15 1.10 6.57
CA THR A 92 -0.56 0.08 7.44
C THR A 92 -1.12 -1.30 7.15
N GLU A 93 -2.44 -1.41 6.98
CA GLU A 93 -3.11 -2.66 6.62
C GLU A 93 -2.66 -3.17 5.24
N SER A 94 -2.67 -2.31 4.22
CA SER A 94 -2.23 -2.70 2.87
C SER A 94 -0.76 -3.11 2.81
N LEU A 95 0.12 -2.50 3.62
CA LEU A 95 1.52 -2.93 3.72
C LEU A 95 1.68 -4.24 4.49
N ALA A 96 0.83 -4.51 5.48
CA ALA A 96 0.81 -5.79 6.16
C ALA A 96 0.36 -6.91 5.20
N GLU A 97 -0.68 -6.67 4.40
CA GLU A 97 -1.13 -7.58 3.34
C GLU A 97 -0.04 -7.82 2.30
N LEU A 98 0.63 -6.76 1.83
CA LEU A 98 1.78 -6.88 0.92
C LEU A 98 2.88 -7.75 1.52
N THR A 99 3.22 -7.53 2.80
CA THR A 99 4.25 -8.31 3.50
C THR A 99 3.86 -9.79 3.58
N VAL A 100 2.59 -10.10 3.87
CA VAL A 100 2.07 -11.47 3.89
C VAL A 100 2.16 -12.10 2.50
N SER A 101 1.70 -11.40 1.45
CA SER A 101 1.77 -11.87 0.05
C SER A 101 3.21 -12.18 -0.36
N VAL A 102 4.16 -11.29 -0.07
CA VAL A 102 5.58 -11.52 -0.35
C VAL A 102 6.15 -12.68 0.46
N GLY A 103 5.74 -12.83 1.72
CA GLY A 103 6.09 -13.99 2.55
C GLY A 103 5.60 -15.31 1.95
N GLN A 104 4.38 -15.34 1.41
CA GLN A 104 3.81 -16.52 0.74
C GLN A 104 4.57 -16.84 -0.54
N ILE A 105 4.88 -15.83 -1.38
CA ILE A 105 5.69 -15.99 -2.59
C ILE A 105 7.08 -16.56 -2.25
N CYS A 106 7.74 -16.00 -1.22
CA CYS A 106 9.05 -16.48 -0.78
C CYS A 106 9.00 -17.92 -0.22
N THR A 107 7.93 -18.26 0.51
CA THR A 107 7.73 -19.62 1.04
C THR A 107 7.55 -20.62 -0.11
N ARG A 108 6.82 -20.25 -1.16
CA ARG A 108 6.62 -21.07 -2.36
C ARG A 108 7.90 -21.33 -3.13
N VAL A 109 8.79 -20.34 -3.22
CA VAL A 109 10.12 -20.46 -3.85
C VAL A 109 11.11 -21.27 -3.00
N GLY A 110 10.89 -21.33 -1.68
CA GLY A 110 11.59 -22.25 -0.78
C GLY A 110 12.94 -21.75 -0.25
N ILE A 111 12.99 -21.56 1.07
CA ILE A 111 13.99 -22.28 1.88
C ILE A 111 13.36 -23.66 2.14
N PRO A 112 14.03 -24.80 1.89
CA PRO A 112 13.44 -26.12 2.04
C PRO A 112 13.11 -26.42 3.51
N THR A 113 11.84 -26.70 3.83
CA THR A 113 11.39 -27.13 5.17
C THR A 113 11.45 -28.65 5.39
N LYS A 114 12.08 -29.43 4.49
CA LYS A 114 12.23 -30.88 4.66
C LYS A 114 13.55 -31.40 4.06
N PRO A 115 14.29 -32.30 4.75
CA PRO A 115 15.47 -32.93 4.16
C PRO A 115 15.08 -33.81 2.97
N PRO A 116 15.89 -33.85 1.88
CA PRO A 116 15.58 -34.67 0.72
C PRO A 116 15.70 -36.15 1.10
N ALA A 117 14.58 -36.87 0.98
CA ALA A 117 14.58 -38.33 0.99
C ALA A 117 15.03 -38.83 -0.41
N PRO A 118 15.76 -39.96 -0.49
CA PRO A 118 16.28 -40.46 -1.75
C PRO A 118 15.15 -40.89 -2.70
N ALA A 119 15.34 -40.54 -3.97
CA ALA A 119 14.38 -40.68 -5.04
C ALA A 119 13.88 -42.11 -5.23
N THR A 120 12.56 -42.25 -5.39
CA THR A 120 11.91 -43.41 -6.00
C THR A 120 11.00 -42.89 -7.12
N PRO A 121 11.02 -43.45 -8.34
CA PRO A 121 10.15 -42.97 -9.40
C PRO A 121 8.74 -43.55 -9.19
N ALA A 122 7.73 -42.67 -9.17
CA ALA A 122 6.32 -43.04 -9.14
C ALA A 122 5.55 -42.17 -10.16
N PRO A 123 4.42 -42.68 -10.68
CA PRO A 123 3.98 -42.45 -12.05
C PRO A 123 3.31 -41.10 -12.27
N ALA A 124 3.20 -40.71 -13.54
CA ALA A 124 2.49 -39.53 -14.01
C ALA A 124 1.06 -39.47 -13.45
N THR A 125 0.84 -38.56 -12.52
CA THR A 125 -0.48 -38.14 -12.06
C THR A 125 -0.83 -36.84 -12.77
N ALA A 126 -1.91 -36.86 -13.53
CA ALA A 126 -2.54 -35.67 -14.09
C ALA A 126 -3.07 -34.82 -12.93
N GLU A 127 -2.54 -33.61 -12.78
CA GLU A 127 -3.10 -32.53 -11.97
C GLU A 127 -3.70 -31.48 -12.91
N PRO A 128 -4.73 -30.73 -12.48
CA PRO A 128 -5.60 -29.99 -13.38
C PRO A 128 -4.85 -28.84 -14.03
N ASP A 129 -5.05 -28.77 -15.34
CA ASP A 129 -4.57 -27.77 -16.27
C ASP A 129 -5.32 -26.45 -16.02
N ASP A 130 -4.87 -25.67 -15.03
CA ASP A 130 -5.03 -24.22 -15.08
C ASP A 130 -3.84 -23.68 -15.89
N GLU A 131 -3.84 -24.00 -17.18
CA GLU A 131 -2.88 -23.52 -18.16
C GLU A 131 -3.12 -22.01 -18.30
N PHE A 132 -2.34 -21.21 -17.60
CA PHE A 132 -2.24 -19.79 -17.88
C PHE A 132 -1.65 -19.63 -19.30
N ASP A 133 -2.52 -19.56 -20.30
CA ASP A 133 -2.15 -19.41 -21.73
C ASP A 133 -1.65 -17.98 -22.01
N PHE A 134 -0.43 -17.69 -21.56
CA PHE A 134 0.28 -16.49 -21.93
C PHE A 134 1.02 -16.71 -23.26
N THR A 135 0.57 -16.04 -24.32
CA THR A 135 1.25 -16.06 -25.63
C THR A 135 2.45 -15.12 -25.65
N PHE A 136 3.61 -15.63 -25.22
CA PHE A 136 4.86 -14.87 -25.25
C PHE A 136 5.54 -14.94 -26.63
N SER A 137 6.11 -13.81 -27.06
CA SER A 137 7.02 -13.76 -28.19
C SER A 137 8.32 -14.53 -27.91
N ALA A 138 9.07 -14.87 -28.97
CA ALA A 138 10.35 -15.56 -28.83
C ALA A 138 11.37 -14.77 -27.99
N LEU A 139 11.31 -13.43 -28.03
CA LEU A 139 12.18 -12.56 -27.24
C LEU A 139 11.79 -12.58 -25.76
N GLU A 140 10.50 -12.53 -25.45
CA GLU A 140 9.98 -12.61 -24.08
C GLU A 140 10.29 -13.97 -23.45
N LEU A 141 10.12 -15.06 -24.19
CA LEU A 141 10.48 -16.40 -23.72
C LEU A 141 11.98 -16.53 -23.41
N ALA A 142 12.84 -15.93 -24.24
CA ALA A 142 14.29 -15.93 -23.98
C ALA A 142 14.64 -15.12 -22.72
N ALA A 143 13.98 -13.98 -22.51
CA ALA A 143 14.15 -13.16 -21.32
C ALA A 143 13.66 -13.89 -20.06
N ILE A 144 12.48 -14.50 -20.11
CA ILE A 144 11.91 -15.30 -19.01
C ILE A 144 12.85 -16.45 -18.65
N ARG A 145 13.35 -17.22 -19.62
CA ARG A 145 14.29 -18.32 -19.36
C ARG A 145 15.57 -17.82 -18.70
N THR A 146 16.11 -16.69 -19.16
CA THR A 146 17.33 -16.10 -18.58
C THR A 146 17.10 -15.64 -17.14
N ALA A 147 15.96 -14.99 -16.87
CA ALA A 147 15.61 -14.52 -15.53
C ALA A 147 15.29 -15.68 -14.57
N ALA A 148 14.59 -16.71 -15.05
CA ALA A 148 14.30 -17.93 -14.32
C ALA A 148 15.59 -18.66 -13.93
N ASP A 149 16.54 -18.81 -14.87
CA ASP A 149 17.85 -19.42 -14.61
C ASP A 149 18.64 -18.63 -13.55
N ALA A 150 18.67 -17.29 -13.67
CA ALA A 150 19.31 -16.43 -12.67
C ALA A 150 18.65 -16.53 -11.28
N ALA A 151 17.34 -16.76 -11.23
CA ALA A 151 16.57 -17.00 -10.01
C ALA A 151 16.66 -18.45 -9.48
N GLY A 152 17.26 -19.36 -10.24
CA GLY A 152 17.30 -20.79 -9.91
C GLY A 152 15.92 -21.46 -9.95
N LEU A 153 15.02 -20.98 -10.81
CA LEU A 153 13.65 -21.44 -10.95
C LEU A 153 13.40 -22.05 -12.33
N VAL A 154 12.43 -22.96 -12.40
CA VAL A 154 11.87 -23.40 -13.68
C VAL A 154 11.10 -22.23 -14.30
N PRO A 155 11.14 -22.01 -15.64
CA PRO A 155 10.47 -20.88 -16.28
C PRO A 155 8.99 -20.72 -15.91
N ASP A 156 8.23 -21.81 -15.82
CA ASP A 156 6.80 -21.76 -15.47
C ASP A 156 6.59 -21.32 -14.01
N ASP A 157 7.40 -21.85 -13.09
CA ASP A 157 7.40 -21.42 -11.68
C ASP A 157 7.78 -19.94 -11.56
N TYR A 158 8.77 -19.48 -12.32
CA TYR A 158 9.19 -18.07 -12.37
C TYR A 158 8.06 -17.15 -12.82
N VAL A 159 7.36 -17.50 -13.91
CA VAL A 159 6.22 -16.73 -14.41
C VAL A 159 5.10 -16.67 -13.36
N LYS A 160 4.83 -17.79 -12.70
CA LYS A 160 3.82 -17.85 -11.63
C LYS A 160 4.15 -16.95 -10.44
N VAL A 161 5.38 -17.01 -9.92
CA VAL A 161 5.74 -16.16 -8.76
C VAL A 161 5.89 -14.69 -9.14
N LEU A 162 6.27 -14.40 -10.39
CA LEU A 162 6.28 -13.04 -10.93
C LEU A 162 4.86 -12.49 -11.09
N SER A 163 3.90 -13.29 -11.58
CA SER A 163 2.51 -12.84 -11.71
C SER A 163 1.86 -12.59 -10.35
N GLU A 164 2.13 -13.43 -9.35
CA GLU A 164 1.72 -13.20 -7.96
C GLU A 164 2.33 -11.91 -7.39
N SER A 165 3.61 -11.66 -7.68
CA SER A 165 4.28 -10.42 -7.26
C SER A 165 3.68 -9.19 -7.94
N LEU A 166 3.36 -9.27 -9.22
CA LEU A 166 2.69 -8.20 -9.96
C LEU A 166 1.28 -7.93 -9.42
N LEU A 167 0.53 -8.97 -9.07
CA LEU A 167 -0.79 -8.82 -8.46
C LEU A 167 -0.70 -8.12 -7.10
N ALA A 168 0.23 -8.54 -6.24
CA ALA A 168 0.46 -7.88 -4.95
C ALA A 168 0.92 -6.42 -5.12
N ALA A 169 1.75 -6.14 -6.13
CA ALA A 169 2.17 -4.78 -6.47
C ALA A 169 1.01 -3.90 -6.96
N ALA A 170 0.09 -4.47 -7.77
CA ALA A 170 -1.10 -3.78 -8.22
C ALA A 170 -2.02 -3.42 -7.05
N GLN A 171 -2.24 -4.35 -6.11
CA GLN A 171 -3.08 -4.11 -4.94
C GLN A 171 -2.56 -2.97 -4.05
N ILE A 172 -1.26 -2.94 -3.73
CA ILE A 172 -0.68 -1.82 -2.96
C ILE A 172 -0.69 -0.51 -3.76
N THR A 173 -0.52 -0.58 -5.08
CA THR A 173 -0.57 0.59 -5.96
C THR A 173 -1.96 1.23 -5.95
N ASP A 174 -3.00 0.42 -6.11
CA ASP A 174 -4.39 0.86 -6.04
C ASP A 174 -4.71 1.49 -4.68
N ALA A 175 -4.30 0.84 -3.58
CA ALA A 175 -4.48 1.39 -2.24
C ALA A 175 -3.77 2.75 -2.07
N CYS A 176 -2.51 2.87 -2.49
CA CYS A 176 -1.78 4.14 -2.37
C CYS A 176 -2.40 5.25 -3.24
N MET A 177 -2.89 4.93 -4.44
CA MET A 177 -3.60 5.90 -5.29
C MET A 177 -4.92 6.34 -4.66
N GLU A 178 -5.70 5.40 -4.13
CA GLU A 178 -6.99 5.70 -3.49
C GLU A 178 -6.80 6.57 -2.23
N ILE A 179 -5.83 6.21 -1.38
CA ILE A 179 -5.50 6.97 -0.17
C ILE A 179 -5.01 8.38 -0.53
N SER A 180 -4.05 8.49 -1.46
CA SER A 180 -3.49 9.81 -1.83
C SER A 180 -4.51 10.71 -2.52
N SER A 181 -5.38 10.17 -3.38
CA SER A 181 -6.48 10.93 -3.98
C SER A 181 -7.47 11.40 -2.92
N GLY A 182 -7.88 10.52 -2.01
CA GLY A 182 -8.79 10.88 -0.92
C GLY A 182 -8.23 11.96 0.01
N LEU A 183 -6.94 11.89 0.35
CA LEU A 183 -6.27 12.95 1.12
C LEU A 183 -6.26 14.30 0.40
N LEU A 184 -6.06 14.32 -0.92
CA LEU A 184 -6.10 15.57 -1.72
C LEU A 184 -7.50 16.14 -1.81
N GLU A 185 -8.53 15.30 -1.93
CA GLU A 185 -9.93 15.72 -1.87
C GLU A 185 -10.28 16.29 -0.49
N ASP A 186 -9.86 15.62 0.57
CA ASP A 186 -10.06 16.06 1.95
C ASP A 186 -9.32 17.39 2.23
N ALA A 187 -8.11 17.56 1.69
CA ALA A 187 -7.37 18.82 1.74
C ALA A 187 -8.11 19.97 1.03
N ALA A 188 -8.63 19.69 -0.17
CA ALA A 188 -9.42 20.66 -0.93
C ALA A 188 -10.72 21.03 -0.20
N TYR A 189 -11.36 20.08 0.46
CA TYR A 189 -12.55 20.31 1.27
C TYR A 189 -12.25 21.25 2.46
N VAL A 190 -11.17 20.99 3.20
CA VAL A 190 -10.73 21.84 4.32
C VAL A 190 -10.40 23.27 3.88
N LEU A 191 -9.90 23.46 2.64
CA LEU A 191 -9.65 24.79 2.05
C LEU A 191 -10.92 25.47 1.51
N GLY A 192 -11.84 24.70 0.93
CA GLY A 192 -12.96 25.18 0.11
C GLY A 192 -14.20 25.64 0.89
N GLU A 193 -14.44 25.13 2.11
CA GLU A 193 -15.58 25.59 2.92
C GLU A 193 -15.32 26.98 3.53
N ALA A 194 -15.59 28.00 2.73
CA ALA A 194 -15.47 29.43 3.05
C ALA A 194 -16.54 29.97 4.03
N THR A 195 -17.30 29.10 4.71
CA THR A 195 -18.20 29.50 5.80
C THR A 195 -17.68 28.97 7.13
N ASP A 196 -17.69 29.82 8.17
CA ASP A 196 -17.21 29.49 9.53
C ASP A 196 -17.94 28.30 10.19
N THR A 197 -18.99 27.80 9.57
CA THR A 197 -19.64 26.53 9.87
C THR A 197 -19.21 25.51 8.84
N VAL A 198 -18.34 24.57 9.22
CA VAL A 198 -18.32 23.28 8.52
C VAL A 198 -19.71 22.70 8.67
N TRP A 199 -20.40 22.44 7.57
CA TRP A 199 -21.75 21.86 7.63
C TRP A 199 -21.59 20.43 8.18
N ILE A 200 -21.73 20.27 9.51
CA ILE A 200 -21.95 18.96 10.13
C ILE A 200 -23.34 18.51 9.65
N GLY A 201 -23.38 17.96 8.45
CA GLY A 201 -24.59 17.37 7.90
C GLY A 201 -24.75 16.03 8.59
N ASP A 202 -25.94 15.71 9.08
CA ASP A 202 -26.27 14.38 9.61
C ASP A 202 -26.22 13.26 8.53
N GLY A 203 -25.69 13.55 7.34
CA GLY A 203 -25.55 12.62 6.22
C GLY A 203 -24.10 12.16 6.02
N PRO A 204 -23.88 11.02 5.32
CA PRO A 204 -22.56 10.43 5.12
C PRO A 204 -21.58 11.37 4.40
N ASP A 205 -22.07 12.36 3.64
CA ASP A 205 -21.26 13.33 2.90
C ASP A 205 -20.48 14.33 3.78
N SER A 206 -20.73 14.36 5.11
CA SER A 206 -19.96 15.17 6.06
C SER A 206 -18.68 14.49 6.57
N LEU A 207 -18.49 13.21 6.25
CA LEU A 207 -17.31 12.43 6.62
C LEU A 207 -16.19 12.61 5.59
N PRO A 208 -14.91 12.56 6.01
CA PRO A 208 -13.77 12.52 5.09
C PRO A 208 -13.94 11.44 4.02
N THR A 209 -13.47 11.72 2.80
CA THR A 209 -13.52 10.79 1.67
C THR A 209 -12.97 9.42 2.07
N LEU A 210 -11.84 9.39 2.78
CA LEU A 210 -11.24 8.13 3.23
C LEU A 210 -12.09 7.36 4.23
N VAL A 211 -12.78 8.07 5.15
CA VAL A 211 -13.67 7.42 6.11
C VAL A 211 -14.86 6.79 5.38
N ARG A 212 -15.44 7.50 4.39
CA ARG A 212 -16.53 6.95 3.57
C ARG A 212 -16.10 5.72 2.77
N ALA A 213 -14.92 5.78 2.16
CA ALA A 213 -14.37 4.66 1.40
C ALA A 213 -14.16 3.42 2.29
N LEU A 214 -13.61 3.60 3.49
CA LEU A 214 -13.41 2.51 4.45
C LEU A 214 -14.74 1.91 4.91
N LEU A 215 -15.75 2.73 5.21
CA LEU A 215 -17.08 2.25 5.57
C LEU A 215 -17.73 1.44 4.44
N ALA A 216 -17.65 1.93 3.20
CA ALA A 216 -18.17 1.21 2.04
C ALA A 216 -17.48 -0.15 1.83
N ARG A 217 -16.17 -0.23 2.06
CA ARG A 217 -15.41 -1.49 2.01
C ARG A 217 -15.85 -2.46 3.10
N MET A 218 -16.10 -1.97 4.32
CA MET A 218 -16.60 -2.80 5.42
C MET A 218 -18.02 -3.32 5.16
N GLU A 219 -18.88 -2.52 4.52
CA GLU A 219 -20.23 -2.94 4.13
C GLU A 219 -20.20 -3.98 3.01
N ALA A 220 -19.30 -3.84 2.04
CA ALA A 220 -19.13 -4.82 0.95
C ALA A 220 -18.54 -6.16 1.40
N ALA A 221 -17.90 -6.20 2.58
CA ALA A 221 -17.31 -7.41 3.15
C ALA A 221 -18.28 -8.25 4.01
N GLN A 222 -19.52 -7.79 4.21
CA GLN A 222 -20.59 -8.49 4.95
C GLN A 222 -21.46 -9.35 4.03
#